data_AF-A0A2V9C8Y3-F1
#
_entry.id   AF-A0A2V9C8Y3-F1
#
_cell.length_a   1.000
_cell.length_b   1.000
_cell.length_c   1.000
_cell.angle_alpha   90.00
_cell.angle_beta   90.00
_cell.angle_gamma   90.00
#
_symmetry.space_group_name_H-M   'P 1'
#
loop_
_entity.id
_entity.type
_entity.pdbx_description
1 polymer ?
#
loop_
_entity_poly.entity_id
_entity_poly.type
_entity_poly.pdbx_seq_one_letter_code
_entity_poly.pdbx_strand_id
1 'polypeptide(L)'
;KAFQARNPFSGEIDPATGALNPVKQAYTRTQSGLTFGGALKKDKTFGFFSYEYTQREETGFSSIGINSFGLVPATTQFIPGATLMITPDQDAAVQKLLAAGQTQLAASYEV
;
A
#
# COMPACT_ATOMS: atom_id res chain seq x y z
N LYS A 1 -17.91 8.94 18.44
CA LYS A 1 -16.70 9.72 18.80
C LYS A 1 -15.47 9.02 18.20
N ALA A 2 -14.68 9.71 17.38
CA ALA A 2 -13.36 9.25 16.97
C ALA A 2 -12.36 10.33 17.36
N PHE A 3 -11.63 10.11 18.46
CA PHE A 3 -10.59 11.01 18.96
C PHE A 3 -9.22 10.77 18.30
N GLN A 4 -9.18 9.82 17.36
CA GLN A 4 -7.99 9.45 16.60
C GLN A 4 -8.22 9.75 15.12
N ALA A 5 -7.22 10.36 14.48
CA ALA A 5 -7.20 10.53 13.04
C ALA A 5 -7.28 9.15 12.36
N ARG A 6 -8.10 9.03 11.30
CA ARG A 6 -8.09 7.83 10.46
C ARG A 6 -6.82 7.84 9.63
N ASN A 7 -6.15 6.70 9.51
CA ASN A 7 -5.08 6.54 8.54
C ASN A 7 -5.69 6.65 7.12
N PRO A 8 -5.28 7.62 6.29
CA PRO A 8 -5.81 7.80 4.94
C PRO A 8 -5.46 6.65 3.99
N PHE A 9 -4.53 5.76 4.37
CA PHE A 9 -4.13 4.58 3.61
C PHE A 9 -4.74 3.27 4.14
N SER A 10 -5.68 3.36 5.09
CA SER A 10 -6.37 2.21 5.66
C SER A 10 -7.60 1.86 4.81
N GLY A 11 -7.61 0.66 4.25
CA GLY A 11 -8.70 0.17 3.41
C GLY A 11 -8.65 -1.34 3.25
N GLU A 12 -9.77 -1.90 2.79
CA GLU A 12 -9.95 -3.32 2.50
C GLU A 12 -10.40 -3.47 1.04
N ILE A 13 -9.85 -4.47 0.36
CA ILE A 13 -10.23 -4.76 -1.02
C ILE A 13 -11.54 -5.52 -1.00
N ASP A 14 -12.55 -4.98 -1.68
CA ASP A 14 -13.80 -5.70 -1.92
C ASP A 14 -13.50 -6.94 -2.80
N PRO A 15 -13.74 -8.16 -2.32
CA PRO A 15 -13.45 -9.37 -3.07
C PRO A 15 -14.32 -9.54 -4.33
N ALA A 16 -15.47 -8.85 -4.42
CA ALA A 16 -16.36 -8.92 -5.56
C ALA A 16 -16.03 -7.86 -6.64
N THR A 17 -15.59 -6.67 -6.23
CA THR A 17 -15.34 -5.54 -7.16
C THR A 17 -13.87 -5.20 -7.35
N GLY A 18 -12.97 -5.69 -6.49
CA GLY A 18 -11.56 -5.33 -6.48
C GLY A 18 -11.27 -3.90 -6.03
N ALA A 19 -12.30 -3.13 -5.67
CA ALA A 19 -12.17 -1.74 -5.25
C ALA A 19 -11.63 -1.63 -3.83
N LEU A 20 -10.77 -0.65 -3.58
CA LEU A 20 -10.33 -0.29 -2.24
C LEU A 20 -11.42 0.50 -1.52
N ASN A 21 -12.05 -0.13 -0.52
CA ASN A 21 -13.04 0.53 0.31
C ASN A 21 -12.36 1.14 1.55
N PRO A 22 -12.55 2.44 1.84
CA PRO A 22 -12.00 3.06 3.04
C PRO A 22 -12.68 2.48 4.28
N VAL A 23 -11.93 1.73 5.08
CA VAL A 23 -12.41 1.18 6.34
C VAL A 23 -11.52 1.64 7.47
N LYS A 24 -12.12 1.91 8.64
CA LYS A 24 -11.34 2.20 9.84
C LYS A 24 -10.79 0.88 10.36
N GLN A 25 -9.54 0.57 10.05
CA GLN A 25 -8.91 -0.62 10.62
C GLN A 25 -8.68 -0.45 12.12
N ALA A 26 -8.62 -1.59 12.81
CA ALA A 26 -8.36 -1.63 14.22
C ALA A 26 -6.97 -1.03 14.47
N TYR A 27 -6.97 0.16 15.06
CA TYR A 27 -5.78 0.83 15.54
C TYR A 27 -5.86 0.87 17.06
N THR A 28 -5.22 -0.10 17.70
CA THR A 28 -5.24 -0.20 19.15
C THR A 28 -3.80 -0.02 19.65
N ARG A 29 -3.59 1.08 20.37
CA ARG A 29 -2.43 1.25 21.23
C ARG A 29 -2.89 1.08 22.67
N THR A 30 -2.27 0.15 23.37
CA THR A 30 -2.49 -0.05 24.80
C THR A 30 -1.17 0.13 25.50
N GLN A 31 -1.13 1.03 26.47
CA GLN A 31 -0.04 1.12 27.43
C GLN A 31 -0.62 0.75 28.78
N SER A 32 -0.12 -0.33 29.34
CA SER A 32 -0.52 -0.81 30.67
C SER A 32 0.71 -1.00 31.51
N GLY A 33 0.55 -0.83 32.82
CA GLY A 33 1.64 -0.98 33.74
C GLY A 33 1.11 -1.30 35.13
N LEU A 34 1.98 -1.91 35.91
CA LEU A 34 1.73 -2.15 37.32
C LEU A 34 3.01 -1.90 38.09
N THR A 35 2.84 -1.45 39.31
CA THR A 35 3.95 -1.21 40.22
C THR A 35 3.54 -1.66 41.60
N PHE A 36 4.43 -2.37 42.26
CA PHE A 36 4.29 -2.66 43.68
C PHE A 36 5.66 -2.53 44.34
N GLY A 37 5.65 -1.95 45.53
CA GLY A 37 6.87 -1.70 46.29
C GLY A 37 6.54 -1.56 47.76
N GLY A 38 7.51 -1.87 48.59
CA GLY A 38 7.34 -1.87 50.02
C GLY A 38 8.64 -2.11 50.77
N ALA A 39 8.62 -1.79 52.06
CA ALA A 39 9.73 -2.08 52.94
C ALA A 39 9.87 -3.61 53.10
N LEU A 40 10.98 -4.17 52.62
CA LEU A 40 11.40 -5.53 52.93
C LEU A 40 11.83 -5.62 54.40
N LYS A 41 12.47 -4.54 54.88
CA LYS A 41 12.74 -4.31 56.30
C LYS A 41 12.48 -2.85 56.61
N LYS A 42 11.61 -2.61 57.60
CA LYS A 42 11.21 -1.26 58.01
C LYS A 42 12.44 -0.38 58.25
N ASP A 43 12.43 0.80 57.62
CA ASP A 43 13.46 1.84 57.69
C ASP A 43 14.88 1.39 57.28
N LYS A 44 15.01 0.30 56.52
CA LYS A 44 16.32 -0.24 56.12
C LYS A 44 16.40 -0.66 54.67
N THR A 45 15.40 -1.38 54.18
CA THR A 45 15.48 -2.00 52.86
C THR A 45 14.13 -1.94 52.19
N PHE A 46 14.11 -1.40 50.98
CA PHE A 46 12.91 -1.20 50.20
C PHE A 46 13.05 -1.96 48.88
N GLY A 47 12.05 -2.75 48.56
CA GLY A 47 11.93 -3.44 47.28
C GLY A 47 10.95 -2.70 46.40
N PHE A 48 11.29 -2.54 45.12
CA PHE A 48 10.42 -1.92 44.13
C PHE A 48 10.41 -2.79 42.89
N PHE A 49 9.22 -3.09 42.41
CA PHE A 49 9.01 -3.77 41.15
C PHE A 49 8.06 -2.94 40.29
N SER A 50 8.47 -2.72 39.05
CA SER A 50 7.66 -2.07 38.02
C SER A 50 7.66 -2.93 36.77
N TYR A 51 6.48 -3.07 36.18
CA TYR A 51 6.30 -3.66 34.87
C TYR A 51 5.51 -2.72 33.99
N GLU A 52 5.95 -2.62 32.75
CA GLU A 52 5.30 -1.83 31.72
C GLU A 52 5.12 -2.70 30.47
N TYR A 53 3.96 -2.58 29.86
CA TYR A 53 3.61 -3.24 28.61
C TYR A 53 3.06 -2.21 27.63
N THR A 54 3.72 -2.14 26.47
CA THR A 54 3.25 -1.36 25.34
C THR A 54 2.83 -2.32 24.24
N GLN A 55 1.54 -2.35 23.92
CA GLN A 55 1.00 -3.06 22.77
C GLN A 55 0.68 -2.09 21.65
N ARG A 56 1.06 -2.48 20.44
CA ARG A 56 0.67 -1.82 19.20
C ARG A 56 0.15 -2.89 18.26
N GLU A 57 -1.16 -2.91 18.06
CA GLU A 57 -1.79 -3.70 17.00
C GLU A 57 -2.03 -2.78 15.81
N GLU A 58 -1.24 -2.99 14.76
CA GLU A 58 -1.36 -2.29 13.48
C GLU A 58 -1.77 -3.33 12.43
N THR A 59 -3.04 -3.30 12.04
CA THR A 59 -3.55 -4.09 10.92
C THR A 59 -3.73 -3.18 9.70
N GLY A 60 -3.38 -3.71 8.52
CA GLY A 60 -3.61 -3.08 7.23
C GLY A 60 -2.63 -1.96 6.84
N PHE A 61 -1.36 -2.34 6.75
CA PHE A 61 -0.44 -1.62 5.86
C PHE A 61 -0.98 -1.67 4.43
N SER A 62 -0.96 -0.53 3.75
CA SER A 62 -1.30 -0.45 2.34
C SER A 62 -0.33 -1.32 1.54
N SER A 63 -0.87 -2.30 0.81
CA SER A 63 -0.06 -3.16 -0.06
C SER A 63 0.24 -2.42 -1.37
N ILE A 64 1.24 -1.55 -1.32
CA ILE A 64 1.72 -0.76 -2.45
C ILE A 64 2.63 -1.65 -3.31
N GLY A 65 2.41 -1.66 -4.62
CA GLY A 65 3.23 -2.45 -5.55
C GLY A 65 2.81 -3.90 -5.72
N ILE A 66 1.63 -4.30 -5.23
CA ILE A 66 1.04 -5.60 -5.57
C ILE A 66 1.02 -5.77 -7.09
N ASN A 67 1.46 -6.95 -7.55
CA ASN A 67 1.49 -7.32 -8.97
C ASN A 67 2.20 -6.29 -9.86
N SER A 68 3.19 -5.55 -9.34
CA SER A 68 3.91 -4.50 -10.08
C SER A 68 2.98 -3.44 -10.69
N PHE A 69 1.86 -3.14 -10.05
CA PHE A 69 0.81 -2.24 -10.56
C PHE A 69 0.17 -2.72 -11.88
N GLY A 70 0.26 -4.02 -12.19
CA GLY A 70 -0.19 -4.58 -13.48
C GLY A 70 0.68 -4.14 -14.66
N LEU A 71 1.87 -3.60 -14.41
CA LEU A 71 2.81 -3.18 -15.45
C LEU A 71 3.53 -4.40 -16.01
N VAL A 72 3.48 -4.53 -17.33
CA VAL A 72 4.20 -5.54 -18.10
C VAL A 72 5.30 -4.85 -18.94
N PRO A 73 6.42 -5.52 -19.19
CA PRO A 73 7.41 -5.03 -20.13
C PRO A 73 6.82 -5.05 -21.55
N ALA A 74 6.72 -3.88 -22.18
CA ALA A 74 6.28 -3.74 -23.57
C ALA A 74 7.42 -3.24 -24.45
N THR A 75 7.67 -3.95 -25.55
CA THR A 75 8.62 -3.54 -26.59
C THR A 75 7.91 -2.55 -27.49
N THR A 76 8.17 -1.25 -27.27
CA THR A 76 7.56 -0.21 -28.08
C THR A 76 8.37 0.05 -29.35
N GLN A 77 7.68 0.31 -30.46
CA GLN A 77 8.34 0.51 -31.75
C GLN A 77 8.85 1.95 -31.96
N PHE A 78 8.46 2.87 -31.06
CA PHE A 78 8.78 4.31 -31.14
C PHE A 78 10.00 4.73 -30.31
N ILE A 79 10.48 3.89 -29.38
CA ILE A 79 11.76 4.11 -28.69
C ILE A 79 12.65 2.90 -28.95
N PRO A 80 13.50 2.94 -30.00
CA PRO A 80 14.38 1.83 -30.33
C PRO A 80 15.26 1.43 -29.14
N GLY A 81 15.23 0.14 -28.78
CA GLY A 81 16.07 -0.43 -27.71
C GLY A 81 15.59 -0.15 -26.28
N ALA A 82 14.43 0.49 -26.08
CA ALA A 82 13.86 0.72 -24.76
C ALA A 82 12.63 -0.15 -24.50
N THR A 83 12.59 -0.79 -23.33
CA THR A 83 11.41 -1.48 -22.82
C THR A 83 10.68 -0.55 -21.85
N LEU A 84 9.39 -0.30 -22.10
CA LEU A 84 8.56 0.49 -21.19
C LEU A 84 7.74 -0.45 -20.30
N MET A 85 7.58 -0.10 -19.03
CA MET A 85 6.69 -0.78 -18.11
C MET A 85 5.31 -0.12 -18.19
N ILE A 86 4.37 -0.75 -18.87
CA ILE A 86 3.01 -0.22 -19.10
C ILE A 86 1.97 -1.30 -18.85
N THR A 87 0.71 -0.91 -18.64
CA THR A 87 -0.39 -1.88 -18.51
C THR A 87 -0.74 -2.54 -19.86
N PRO A 88 -1.33 -3.75 -19.88
CA PRO A 88 -1.78 -4.38 -21.12
C PRO A 88 -2.75 -3.53 -21.95
N ASP A 89 -3.65 -2.78 -21.30
CA ASP A 89 -4.59 -1.90 -21.99
C ASP A 89 -3.89 -0.71 -22.67
N GLN A 90 -2.83 -0.18 -22.03
CA GLN A 90 -1.99 0.86 -22.62
C GLN A 90 -1.22 0.34 -23.83
N ASP A 91 -0.65 -0.87 -23.76
CA ASP A 91 0.01 -1.50 -24.90
C ASP A 91 -0.96 -1.71 -26.07
N ALA A 92 -2.15 -2.26 -25.79
CA ALA A 92 -3.19 -2.45 -26.80
C ALA A 92 -3.62 -1.12 -27.47
N ALA A 93 -3.79 -0.06 -26.69
CA ALA A 93 -4.13 1.26 -27.22
C ALA A 93 -3.03 1.81 -28.13
N VAL A 94 -1.77 1.67 -27.71
CA VAL A 94 -0.60 2.09 -28.48
C VAL A 94 -0.52 1.34 -29.81
N GLN A 95 -0.65 0.01 -29.81
CA GLN A 95 -0.60 -0.80 -31.03
C GLN A 95 -1.74 -0.44 -32.00
N LYS A 96 -2.95 -0.19 -31.46
CA LYS A 96 -4.10 0.22 -32.27
C LYS A 96 -3.86 1.57 -32.96
N LEU A 97 -3.30 2.55 -32.24
CA LEU A 97 -2.97 3.86 -32.79
C LEU A 97 -1.85 3.77 -33.83
N LEU A 98 -0.84 2.94 -33.58
CA LEU A 98 0.26 2.72 -34.52
C LEU A 98 -0.26 2.11 -35.83
N ALA A 99 -1.10 1.08 -35.76
CA ALA A 99 -1.69 0.47 -36.94
C ALA A 99 -2.55 1.47 -37.75
N ALA A 100 -3.34 2.30 -37.06
CA ALA A 100 -4.13 3.35 -37.72
C ALA A 100 -3.23 4.39 -38.41
N GLY A 101 -2.16 4.84 -37.76
CA GLY A 101 -1.19 5.77 -38.34
C GLY A 101 -0.46 5.18 -39.54
N GLN A 102 -0.04 3.91 -39.48
CA GLN A 102 0.59 3.22 -40.62
C GLN A 102 -0.36 3.11 -41.82
N THR A 103 -1.64 2.83 -41.57
CA THR A 103 -2.67 2.79 -42.63
C THR A 103 -2.85 4.16 -43.30
N GLN A 104 -2.91 5.23 -42.50
CA GLN A 104 -3.04 6.59 -43.02
C GLN A 104 -1.79 7.05 -43.79
N LEU A 105 -0.60 6.67 -43.33
CA LEU A 105 0.66 6.95 -44.01
C LEU A 105 0.75 6.19 -45.34
N ALA A 106 0.38 4.91 -45.38
CA ALA A 106 0.35 4.12 -46.61
C ALA A 106 -0.56 4.76 -47.67
N ALA A 107 -1.76 5.20 -47.27
CA ALA A 107 -2.70 5.90 -48.17
C ALA A 107 -2.14 7.22 -48.73
N SER A 108 -1.18 7.85 -48.07
CA SER A 108 -0.53 9.08 -48.57
C SER A 108 0.52 8.84 -49.66
N TYR A 109 0.99 7.59 -49.81
CA TYR A 109 1.98 7.19 -50.82
C TYR A 109 1.35 6.56 -52.08
N GLU A 110 0.03 6.34 -52.10
CA GLU A 110 -0.71 5.80 -53.25
C GLU A 110 -1.25 6.91 -54.20
N VAL A 111 -0.67 8.11 -54.15
CA VAL A 111 -0.91 9.24 -55.08
C VAL A 111 0.28 9.38 -56.03
#